data_AF-A0A497FVU9-F1
#
_entry.id   AF-A0A497FVU9-F1
#
_cell.length_a   1.000
_cell.length_b   1.000
_cell.length_c   1.000
_cell.angle_alpha   90.00
_cell.angle_beta   90.00
_cell.angle_gamma   90.00
#
_symmetry.space_group_name_H-M   'P 1'
#
loop_
_entity.id
_entity.type
_entity.pdbx_description
1 polymer ?
#
loop_
_entity_poly.entity_id
_entity_poly.type
_entity_poly.pdbx_seq_one_letter_code
_entity_poly.pdbx_strand_id
1 'polypeptide(L)'
;MRSVHIEVVKQTCFFVREKVLKNVVELTIFNEGEGFKATLTVSTPSATHKIPLGYIDAGRRIYRVHIPDIRKEVSVKFSVHDESGNTVAERNVKWKPRRHWIIYLVQYSHHDLGYTDIPQNVLREYIDFYDSIIQFCEETEDWPEETKFRYQVEQFWSINYYLKTQPKHKVDRLLKLLKEGRIEISALFGNEVSGLCGHEEII
;
A
#
# COMPACT_ATOMS: atom_id res chain seq x y z
N MET A 1 38.84 -0.64 -18.81
CA MET A 1 38.46 -1.10 -17.46
C MET A 1 37.09 -0.50 -17.17
N ARG A 2 36.05 -1.31 -16.95
CA ARG A 2 34.72 -0.77 -16.62
C ARG A 2 34.78 -0.25 -15.19
N SER A 3 34.63 1.06 -15.02
CA SER A 3 34.59 1.69 -13.70
C SER A 3 33.13 1.75 -13.25
N VAL A 4 32.76 0.83 -12.35
CA VAL A 4 31.40 0.69 -11.83
C VAL A 4 31.46 0.80 -10.32
N HIS A 5 30.59 1.64 -9.75
CA HIS A 5 30.56 1.90 -8.32
C HIS A 5 29.15 1.76 -7.75
N ILE A 6 29.04 1.04 -6.63
CA ILE A 6 27.83 1.07 -5.80
C ILE A 6 27.97 2.26 -4.84
N GLU A 7 27.30 3.36 -5.14
CA GLU A 7 27.43 4.62 -4.39
C GLU A 7 26.53 4.71 -3.15
N VAL A 8 25.36 4.08 -3.19
CA VAL A 8 24.41 4.08 -2.07
C VAL A 8 23.69 2.74 -2.02
N VAL A 9 23.54 2.20 -0.82
CA VAL A 9 22.66 1.06 -0.54
C VAL A 9 21.64 1.54 0.49
N LYS A 10 20.39 1.73 0.05
CA LYS A 10 19.31 2.24 0.88
C LYS A 10 18.28 1.14 1.12
N GLN A 11 18.20 0.68 2.36
CA GLN A 11 17.10 -0.17 2.80
C GLN A 11 15.82 0.68 2.89
N THR A 12 14.77 0.31 2.16
CA THR A 12 13.47 0.99 2.25
C THR A 12 12.64 0.46 3.42
N CYS A 13 11.52 1.10 3.71
CA CYS A 13 10.51 0.58 4.64
C CYS A 13 9.60 -0.49 4.00
N PHE A 14 9.73 -0.74 2.69
CA PHE A 14 8.86 -1.66 1.97
C PHE A 14 9.40 -3.09 2.03
N PHE A 15 8.45 -4.02 2.15
CA PHE A 15 8.71 -5.44 2.09
C PHE A 15 7.74 -6.07 1.11
N VAL A 16 8.21 -7.07 0.37
CA VAL A 16 7.39 -7.86 -0.54
C VAL A 16 7.40 -9.29 -0.06
N ARG A 17 6.21 -9.89 0.01
CA ARG A 17 6.05 -11.31 0.35
C ARG A 17 5.98 -12.12 -0.93
N GLU A 18 7.04 -12.87 -1.20
CA GLU A 18 7.05 -13.94 -2.20
C GLU A 18 6.93 -15.28 -1.45
N LYS A 19 7.78 -16.28 -1.74
CA LYS A 19 7.92 -17.48 -0.89
C LYS A 19 8.42 -17.14 0.52
N VAL A 20 9.19 -16.06 0.64
CA VAL A 20 9.72 -15.51 1.89
C VAL A 20 9.55 -14.00 1.87
N LEU A 21 9.56 -13.38 3.05
CA LEU A 21 9.54 -11.93 3.17
C LEU A 21 10.90 -11.37 2.71
N LYS A 22 10.86 -10.37 1.82
CA LYS A 22 12.05 -9.70 1.31
C LYS A 22 11.95 -8.20 1.53
N ASN A 23 13.02 -7.57 1.98
CA ASN A 23 13.13 -6.12 2.04
C ASN A 23 13.46 -5.57 0.65
N VAL A 24 12.77 -4.51 0.23
CA VAL A 24 13.09 -3.78 -0.99
C VAL A 24 14.27 -2.85 -0.71
N VAL A 25 15.35 -3.02 -1.46
CA VAL A 25 16.57 -2.22 -1.34
C VAL A 25 16.82 -1.47 -2.62
N GLU A 26 17.13 -0.18 -2.48
CA GLU A 26 17.55 0.69 -3.57
C GLU A 26 19.08 0.76 -3.61
N LEU A 27 19.65 0.37 -4.75
CA LEU A 27 21.09 0.46 -5.04
C LEU A 27 21.31 1.60 -6.03
N THR A 28 22.03 2.64 -5.62
CA THR A 28 22.51 3.66 -6.56
C THR A 28 23.83 3.19 -7.14
N ILE A 29 23.84 2.90 -8.44
CA ILE A 29 25.02 2.43 -9.17
C ILE A 29 25.41 3.51 -10.17
N PHE A 30 26.69 3.85 -10.19
CA PHE A 30 27.30 4.71 -11.19
C PHE A 30 28.19 3.86 -12.11
N ASN A 31 27.91 3.88 -13.41
CA ASN A 31 28.67 3.17 -14.44
C ASN A 31 29.28 4.18 -15.41
N GLU A 32 30.61 4.27 -15.46
CA GLU A 32 31.33 5.16 -16.39
C GLU A 32 31.55 4.53 -17.78
N GLY A 33 31.28 3.22 -17.92
CA GLY A 33 31.46 2.49 -19.16
C GLY A 33 30.16 2.29 -19.95
N GLU A 34 30.26 1.47 -20.99
CA GLU A 34 29.09 1.00 -21.74
C GLU A 34 28.15 0.18 -20.85
N GLY A 35 26.88 0.13 -21.25
CA GLY A 35 25.91 -0.68 -20.54
C GLY A 35 26.20 -2.18 -20.68
N PHE A 36 25.78 -2.96 -19.69
CA PHE A 36 25.99 -4.42 -19.68
C PHE A 36 24.95 -5.13 -18.82
N LYS A 37 24.68 -6.42 -19.07
CA LYS A 37 23.85 -7.20 -18.13
C LYS A 37 24.64 -7.55 -16.88
N ALA A 38 23.99 -7.43 -15.74
CA ALA A 38 24.62 -7.62 -14.45
C ALA A 38 23.80 -8.53 -13.52
N THR A 39 24.53 -9.22 -12.64
CA THR A 39 23.96 -9.96 -11.52
C THR A 39 24.51 -9.40 -10.22
N LEU A 40 23.65 -9.20 -9.23
CA LEU A 40 24.03 -8.85 -7.87
C LEU A 40 24.18 -10.11 -7.03
N THR A 41 25.30 -10.26 -6.36
CA THR A 41 25.47 -11.21 -5.26
C THR A 41 25.37 -10.44 -3.94
N VAL A 42 24.47 -10.88 -3.07
CA VAL A 42 24.32 -10.38 -1.71
C VAL A 42 24.77 -11.48 -0.76
N SER A 43 25.91 -11.27 -0.10
CA SER A 43 26.50 -12.22 0.82
C SER A 43 26.39 -11.74 2.27
N THR A 44 25.91 -12.64 3.11
CA THR A 44 25.88 -12.53 4.57
C THR A 44 26.76 -13.65 5.15
N PRO A 45 27.13 -13.61 6.45
CA PRO A 45 27.89 -14.70 7.07
C PRO A 45 27.20 -16.07 6.98
N SER A 46 25.87 -16.11 6.82
CA SER A 46 25.08 -17.34 6.85
C SER A 46 24.59 -17.81 5.48
N ALA A 47 24.52 -16.92 4.50
CA ALA A 47 23.92 -17.21 3.20
C ALA A 47 24.40 -16.24 2.12
N THR A 48 24.39 -16.71 0.88
CA THR A 48 24.63 -15.88 -0.31
C THR A 48 23.45 -16.00 -1.27
N HIS A 49 22.98 -14.86 -1.78
CA HIS A 49 21.86 -14.77 -2.69
C HIS A 49 22.28 -14.09 -4.00
N LYS A 50 21.95 -14.70 -5.13
CA LYS A 50 22.15 -14.10 -6.46
C LYS A 50 20.83 -13.51 -6.95
N ILE A 51 20.86 -12.25 -7.37
CA ILE A 51 19.70 -11.47 -7.81
C ILE A 51 20.05 -10.87 -9.17
N PRO A 52 19.29 -11.15 -10.24
CA PRO A 52 19.53 -10.50 -11.52
C PRO A 52 19.25 -9.00 -11.41
N LEU A 53 20.21 -8.14 -11.79
CA LEU A 53 20.00 -6.69 -11.86
C LEU A 53 19.45 -6.24 -13.22
N GLY A 54 19.46 -7.13 -14.21
CA GLY A 54 19.11 -6.77 -15.58
C GLY A 54 20.26 -6.01 -16.25
N TYR A 55 19.94 -4.99 -17.03
CA TYR A 55 20.93 -4.19 -17.75
C TYR A 55 21.29 -2.94 -16.93
N ILE A 56 22.59 -2.72 -16.72
CA ILE A 56 23.11 -1.51 -16.08
C ILE A 56 23.54 -0.55 -17.18
N ASP A 57 22.79 0.52 -17.39
CA ASP A 57 23.15 1.57 -18.37
C ASP A 57 24.32 2.43 -17.90
N ALA A 58 24.92 3.17 -18.83
CA ALA A 58 25.89 4.20 -18.52
C ALA A 58 25.25 5.32 -17.66
N GLY A 59 26.06 5.92 -16.79
CA GLY A 59 25.67 6.97 -15.87
C GLY A 59 25.17 6.45 -14.52
N ARG A 60 24.50 7.34 -13.78
CA ARG A 60 24.01 7.10 -12.42
C ARG A 60 22.55 6.67 -12.45
N ARG A 61 22.23 5.51 -11.88
CA ARG A 61 20.86 4.99 -11.79
C ARG A 61 20.57 4.28 -10.48
N ILE A 62 19.28 4.18 -10.16
CA ILE A 62 18.77 3.46 -8.99
C ILE A 62 18.17 2.14 -9.45
N TYR A 63 18.64 1.05 -8.86
CA TYR A 63 18.15 -0.31 -9.10
C TYR A 63 17.44 -0.80 -7.84
N ARG A 64 16.22 -1.31 -7.99
CA ARG A 64 15.44 -1.89 -6.89
C ARG A 64 15.61 -3.40 -6.89
N VAL A 65 16.05 -3.94 -5.77
CA VAL A 65 16.26 -5.38 -5.57
C VAL A 65 15.54 -5.89 -4.34
N HIS A 66 15.12 -7.15 -4.38
CA HIS A 66 14.45 -7.82 -3.25
C HIS A 66 15.45 -8.72 -2.53
N ILE A 67 15.83 -8.34 -1.32
CA ILE A 67 16.78 -9.10 -0.49
C ILE A 67 15.99 -9.81 0.60
N PRO A 68 16.26 -11.09 0.91
CA PRO A 68 15.65 -11.77 2.05
C PRO A 68 15.72 -10.91 3.32
N ASP A 69 14.66 -10.92 4.11
CA ASP A 69 14.59 -10.12 5.32
C ASP A 69 15.62 -10.56 6.37
N ILE A 70 16.73 -9.83 6.47
CA ILE A 70 17.82 -10.09 7.41
C ILE A 70 17.46 -9.48 8.78
N ARG A 71 17.08 -10.35 9.72
CA ARG A 71 16.61 -10.00 11.08
C ARG A 71 17.71 -9.84 12.14
N LYS A 72 18.99 -9.86 11.78
CA LYS A 72 20.12 -9.65 12.70
C LYS A 72 20.99 -8.48 12.25
N GLU A 73 21.65 -7.80 13.19
CA GLU A 73 22.69 -6.84 12.82
C GLU A 73 23.92 -7.59 12.31
N VAL A 74 24.25 -7.43 11.01
CA VAL A 74 25.34 -8.16 10.35
C VAL A 74 26.00 -7.29 9.28
N SER A 75 27.24 -7.60 8.90
CA SER A 75 27.85 -7.01 7.69
C SER A 75 27.32 -7.73 6.45
N VAL A 76 26.83 -6.98 5.47
CA VAL A 76 26.31 -7.50 4.20
C VAL A 76 27.18 -6.99 3.06
N LYS A 77 27.70 -7.91 2.26
CA LYS A 77 28.51 -7.61 1.09
C LYS A 77 27.65 -7.65 -0.17
N PHE A 78 27.69 -6.57 -0.94
CA PHE A 78 27.07 -6.42 -2.24
C PHE A 78 28.15 -6.49 -3.31
N SER A 79 28.06 -7.43 -4.24
CA SER A 79 29.00 -7.57 -5.36
C SER A 79 28.22 -7.59 -6.66
N VAL A 80 28.55 -6.69 -7.59
CA VAL A 80 27.98 -6.67 -8.95
C VAL A 80 28.91 -7.45 -9.86
N HIS A 81 28.34 -8.38 -10.62
CA HIS A 81 29.05 -9.21 -11.59
C HIS A 81 28.59 -8.92 -13.01
N ASP A 82 29.53 -8.92 -13.95
CA ASP A 82 29.23 -8.85 -15.38
C ASP A 82 28.76 -10.21 -15.95
N GLU A 83 28.44 -10.25 -17.25
CA GLU A 83 28.01 -11.45 -17.98
C GLU A 83 29.04 -12.58 -17.96
N SER A 84 30.32 -12.23 -17.84
CA SER A 84 31.44 -13.16 -17.74
C SER A 84 31.66 -13.67 -16.31
N GLY A 85 30.89 -13.17 -15.33
CA GLY A 85 31.00 -13.51 -13.92
C GLY A 85 32.07 -12.73 -13.15
N ASN A 86 32.76 -11.78 -13.79
CA ASN A 86 33.77 -10.97 -13.12
C ASN A 86 33.10 -9.97 -12.20
N THR A 87 33.64 -9.81 -10.98
CA THR A 87 33.18 -8.77 -10.06
C THR A 87 33.66 -7.40 -10.54
N VAL A 88 32.72 -6.51 -10.84
CA VAL A 88 33.00 -5.15 -11.34
C VAL A 88 32.82 -4.06 -10.29
N ALA A 89 32.05 -4.32 -9.23
CA ALA A 89 31.86 -3.41 -8.12
C ALA A 89 31.55 -4.17 -6.83
N GLU A 90 32.07 -3.69 -5.70
CA GLU A 90 31.74 -4.25 -4.38
C GLU A 90 31.47 -3.17 -3.34
N ARG A 91 30.59 -3.45 -2.39
CA ARG A 91 30.33 -2.60 -1.24
C ARG A 91 29.89 -3.40 -0.02
N ASN A 92 30.46 -3.08 1.13
CA ASN A 92 30.04 -3.62 2.42
C ASN A 92 29.15 -2.62 3.15
N VAL A 93 28.08 -3.11 3.77
CA VAL A 93 27.13 -2.28 4.53
C VAL A 93 26.86 -2.94 5.87
N LYS A 94 26.96 -2.16 6.97
CA LYS A 94 26.46 -2.60 8.27
C LYS A 94 24.93 -2.62 8.22
N TRP A 95 24.38 -3.83 8.13
CA TRP A 95 22.95 -4.05 8.01
C TRP A 95 22.30 -4.05 9.38
N LYS A 96 21.19 -3.32 9.52
CA LYS A 96 20.31 -3.36 10.69
C LYS A 96 18.90 -3.79 10.27
N PRO A 97 18.22 -4.67 11.03
CA PRO A 97 16.85 -5.06 10.72
C PRO A 97 15.89 -3.86 10.72
N ARG A 98 14.98 -3.82 9.73
CA ARG A 98 13.92 -2.82 9.69
C ARG A 98 12.70 -3.27 10.51
N ARG A 99 12.00 -2.32 11.12
CA ARG A 99 10.75 -2.60 11.84
C ARG A 99 9.67 -3.06 10.85
N HIS A 100 8.91 -4.09 11.22
CA HIS A 100 7.70 -4.47 10.49
C HIS A 100 6.53 -3.64 11.02
N TRP A 101 5.84 -2.98 10.11
CA TRP A 101 4.64 -2.21 10.40
C TRP A 101 3.43 -3.00 9.92
N ILE A 102 2.36 -2.99 10.71
CA ILE A 102 1.03 -3.40 10.26
C ILE A 102 0.28 -2.10 9.98
N ILE A 103 -0.24 -1.96 8.77
CA ILE A 103 -1.00 -0.79 8.34
C ILE A 103 -2.44 -1.25 8.15
N TYR A 104 -3.36 -0.62 8.88
CA TYR A 104 -4.78 -0.75 8.66
C TYR A 104 -5.22 0.41 7.77
N LEU A 105 -5.83 0.10 6.64
CA LEU A 105 -6.42 1.09 5.74
C LEU A 105 -7.93 1.05 5.91
N VAL A 106 -8.51 2.18 6.29
CA VAL A 106 -9.97 2.36 6.41
C VAL A 106 -10.40 3.34 5.34
N GLN A 107 -11.18 2.88 4.37
CA GLN A 107 -11.79 3.77 3.38
C GLN A 107 -13.04 4.39 4.00
N TYR A 108 -13.08 5.71 4.01
CA TYR A 108 -14.23 6.50 4.49
C TYR A 108 -14.26 7.84 3.75
N SER A 109 -15.42 8.48 3.73
CA SER A 109 -15.57 9.89 3.36
C SER A 109 -16.11 10.65 4.56
N HIS A 110 -15.67 11.89 4.76
CA HIS A 110 -16.31 12.77 5.72
C HIS A 110 -17.63 13.29 5.14
N HIS A 111 -18.65 13.31 5.97
CA HIS A 111 -20.03 13.63 5.65
C HIS A 111 -20.39 14.99 6.28
N ASP A 112 -20.40 16.03 5.45
CA ASP A 112 -20.77 17.38 5.86
C ASP A 112 -22.11 17.81 5.24
N LEU A 113 -23.21 17.48 5.91
CA LEU A 113 -24.54 17.85 5.44
C LEU A 113 -24.77 19.36 5.55
N GLY A 114 -24.87 20.06 4.42
CA GLY A 114 -25.16 21.49 4.39
C GLY A 114 -23.96 22.44 4.39
N TYR A 115 -22.71 21.92 4.43
CA TYR A 115 -21.50 22.75 4.25
C TYR A 115 -20.99 22.71 2.81
N THR A 116 -20.87 21.51 2.23
CA THR A 116 -20.32 21.33 0.87
C THR A 116 -21.30 21.81 -0.20
N ASP A 117 -22.59 21.59 0.03
CA ASP A 117 -23.71 22.07 -0.79
C ASP A 117 -25.00 22.04 0.07
N ILE A 118 -26.12 22.49 -0.49
CA ILE A 118 -27.43 22.37 0.13
C ILE A 118 -27.75 20.90 0.45
N PRO A 119 -28.40 20.60 1.60
CA PRO A 119 -28.63 19.22 2.04
C PRO A 119 -29.28 18.32 0.99
N GLN A 120 -30.20 18.85 0.19
CA GLN A 120 -30.90 18.08 -0.85
C GLN A 120 -29.98 17.60 -1.98
N ASN A 121 -28.95 18.38 -2.32
CA ASN A 121 -27.98 17.99 -3.34
C ASN A 121 -27.02 16.96 -2.76
N VAL A 122 -26.49 17.20 -1.56
CA VAL A 122 -25.63 16.25 -0.84
C VAL A 122 -26.30 14.87 -0.72
N LEU A 123 -27.58 14.83 -0.31
CA LEU A 123 -28.34 13.57 -0.23
C LEU A 123 -28.40 12.81 -1.57
N ARG A 124 -28.49 13.53 -2.70
CA ARG A 124 -28.50 12.93 -4.03
C ARG A 124 -27.12 12.44 -4.44
N GLU A 125 -26.07 13.21 -4.17
CA GLU A 125 -24.68 12.80 -4.46
C GLU A 125 -24.31 11.52 -3.72
N TYR A 126 -24.75 11.36 -2.47
CA TYR A 126 -24.51 10.13 -1.71
C TYR A 126 -25.16 8.90 -2.33
N ILE A 127 -26.20 9.03 -3.17
CA ILE A 127 -26.73 7.89 -3.93
C ILE A 127 -25.64 7.35 -4.86
N ASP A 128 -25.02 8.22 -5.64
CA ASP A 128 -23.99 7.86 -6.61
C ASP A 128 -22.71 7.35 -5.90
N PHE A 129 -22.38 7.91 -4.73
CA PHE A 129 -21.28 7.40 -3.91
C PHE A 129 -21.55 5.99 -3.42
N TYR A 130 -22.75 5.70 -2.93
CA TYR A 130 -23.08 4.33 -2.50
C TYR A 130 -23.12 3.34 -3.66
N ASP A 131 -23.62 3.73 -4.83
CA ASP A 131 -23.52 2.90 -6.03
C ASP A 131 -22.05 2.55 -6.35
N SER A 132 -21.16 3.55 -6.27
CA SER A 132 -19.72 3.36 -6.50
C SER A 132 -19.07 2.48 -5.44
N ILE A 133 -19.40 2.67 -4.16
CA ILE A 133 -18.91 1.85 -3.04
C ILE A 133 -19.34 0.38 -3.22
N ILE A 134 -20.60 0.15 -3.57
CA ILE A 134 -21.13 -1.20 -3.85
C ILE A 134 -20.38 -1.81 -5.02
N GLN A 135 -20.18 -1.06 -6.12
CA GLN A 135 -19.42 -1.52 -7.28
C GLN A 135 -17.98 -1.91 -6.90
N PHE A 136 -17.25 -1.07 -6.16
CA PHE A 136 -15.87 -1.39 -5.75
C PHE A 136 -15.79 -2.60 -4.82
N CYS A 137 -16.77 -2.78 -3.93
CA CYS A 137 -16.87 -4.00 -3.13
C CYS A 137 -17.02 -5.26 -4.00
N GLU A 138 -17.88 -5.21 -5.02
CA GLU A 138 -18.14 -6.33 -5.92
C GLU A 138 -16.96 -6.60 -6.88
N GLU A 139 -16.32 -5.56 -7.42
CA GLU A 139 -15.13 -5.69 -8.28
C GLU A 139 -13.95 -6.36 -7.56
N THR A 140 -13.92 -6.24 -6.24
CA THR A 140 -12.87 -6.82 -5.38
C THR A 140 -13.34 -8.06 -4.63
N GLU A 141 -14.46 -8.68 -5.01
CA GLU A 141 -15.02 -9.85 -4.32
C GLU A 141 -14.08 -11.07 -4.34
N ASP A 142 -13.45 -11.33 -5.48
CA ASP A 142 -12.55 -12.47 -5.69
C ASP A 142 -11.09 -12.16 -5.33
N TRP A 143 -10.81 -10.96 -4.79
CA TRP A 143 -9.46 -10.58 -4.39
C TRP A 143 -9.06 -11.24 -3.07
N PRO A 144 -7.75 -11.34 -2.75
CA PRO A 144 -7.29 -11.72 -1.42
C PRO A 144 -7.94 -10.86 -0.34
N GLU A 145 -8.34 -11.50 0.75
CA GLU A 145 -9.16 -10.92 1.83
C GLU A 145 -8.63 -9.57 2.34
N GLU A 146 -7.32 -9.46 2.51
CA GLU A 146 -6.62 -8.26 2.98
C GLU A 146 -6.58 -7.10 1.98
N THR A 147 -6.95 -7.34 0.73
CA THR A 147 -6.95 -6.34 -0.36
C THR A 147 -8.35 -6.01 -0.87
N LYS A 148 -9.38 -6.67 -0.34
CA LYS A 148 -10.77 -6.37 -0.67
C LYS A 148 -11.14 -4.94 -0.28
N PHE A 149 -11.89 -4.25 -1.13
CA PHE A 149 -12.41 -2.94 -0.80
C PHE A 149 -13.41 -3.05 0.36
N ARG A 150 -13.27 -2.17 1.36
CA ARG A 150 -14.19 -2.05 2.49
C ARG A 150 -14.58 -0.60 2.63
N TYR A 151 -15.67 -0.29 3.32
CA TYR A 151 -16.08 1.10 3.52
C TYR A 151 -16.73 1.32 4.89
N GLN A 152 -16.29 2.37 5.58
CA GLN A 152 -16.93 2.85 6.80
C GLN A 152 -17.87 4.00 6.45
N VAL A 153 -19.17 3.80 6.70
CA VAL A 153 -20.16 4.88 6.66
C VAL A 153 -20.03 5.71 7.92
N GLU A 154 -19.79 7.01 7.76
CA GLU A 154 -19.58 7.90 8.90
C GLU A 154 -20.88 8.22 9.64
N GLN A 155 -21.98 8.45 8.93
CA GLN A 155 -23.23 8.94 9.51
C GLN A 155 -24.45 8.27 8.87
N PHE A 156 -25.40 7.80 9.69
CA PHE A 156 -26.54 7.00 9.23
C PHE A 156 -27.55 7.78 8.36
N TRP A 157 -27.63 9.12 8.42
CA TRP A 157 -28.62 9.85 7.60
C TRP A 157 -28.49 9.59 6.10
N SER A 158 -27.27 9.40 5.62
CA SER A 158 -26.93 9.19 4.20
C SER A 158 -27.42 7.83 3.72
N ILE A 159 -27.12 6.77 4.49
CA ILE A 159 -27.61 5.43 4.19
C ILE A 159 -29.12 5.32 4.38
N ASN A 160 -29.70 5.99 5.38
CA ASN A 160 -31.14 6.06 5.58
C ASN A 160 -31.86 6.65 4.37
N TYR A 161 -31.30 7.69 3.77
CA TYR A 161 -31.83 8.27 2.54
C TYR A 161 -31.74 7.29 1.36
N TYR A 162 -30.61 6.60 1.20
CA TYR A 162 -30.44 5.55 0.18
C TYR A 162 -31.49 4.44 0.33
N LEU A 163 -31.67 3.91 1.55
CA LEU A 163 -32.62 2.84 1.86
C LEU A 163 -34.07 3.24 1.57
N LYS A 164 -34.43 4.51 1.79
CA LYS A 164 -35.81 5.02 1.57
C LYS A 164 -36.11 5.35 0.12
N THR A 165 -35.11 5.67 -0.70
CA THR A 165 -35.31 6.23 -2.04
C THR A 165 -34.92 5.28 -3.17
N GLN A 166 -34.00 4.34 -2.92
CA GLN A 166 -33.49 3.48 -3.98
C GLN A 166 -34.35 2.23 -4.22
N PRO A 167 -34.40 1.72 -5.45
CA PRO A 167 -35.10 0.47 -5.77
C PRO A 167 -34.61 -0.71 -4.94
N LYS A 168 -35.51 -1.66 -4.67
CA LYS A 168 -35.22 -2.85 -3.85
C LYS A 168 -33.94 -3.61 -4.25
N HIS A 169 -33.67 -3.78 -5.53
CA HIS A 169 -32.48 -4.51 -5.99
C HIS A 169 -31.17 -3.83 -5.60
N LYS A 170 -31.12 -2.49 -5.56
CA LYS A 170 -29.95 -1.73 -5.09
C LYS A 170 -29.79 -1.83 -3.58
N VAL A 171 -30.90 -1.72 -2.85
CA VAL A 171 -30.94 -1.86 -1.40
C VAL A 171 -30.49 -3.26 -0.97
N ASP A 172 -30.95 -4.31 -1.66
CA ASP A 172 -30.58 -5.70 -1.35
C ASP A 172 -29.08 -5.95 -1.53
N ARG A 173 -28.43 -5.34 -2.54
CA ARG A 173 -26.97 -5.38 -2.74
C ARG A 173 -26.22 -4.74 -1.58
N LEU A 174 -26.64 -3.54 -1.16
CA LEU A 174 -26.07 -2.85 0.00
C LEU A 174 -26.22 -3.68 1.29
N LEU A 175 -27.41 -4.22 1.54
CA LEU A 175 -27.71 -5.05 2.71
C LEU A 175 -26.87 -6.34 2.75
N LYS A 176 -26.58 -6.93 1.58
CA LYS A 176 -25.67 -8.08 1.49
C LYS A 176 -24.27 -7.70 1.99
N LEU A 177 -23.71 -6.61 1.45
CA LEU A 177 -22.36 -6.14 1.83
C LEU A 177 -22.24 -5.73 3.30
N LEU A 178 -23.31 -5.16 3.88
CA LEU A 178 -23.39 -4.88 5.32
C LEU A 178 -23.35 -6.16 6.16
N LYS A 179 -24.10 -7.20 5.77
CA LYS A 179 -24.11 -8.49 6.47
C LYS A 179 -22.77 -9.23 6.36
N GLU A 180 -22.07 -9.06 5.25
CA GLU A 180 -20.73 -9.60 5.01
C GLU A 180 -19.62 -8.78 5.71
N GLY A 181 -19.97 -7.63 6.30
CA GLY A 181 -19.00 -6.72 6.93
C GLY A 181 -18.08 -6.02 5.93
N ARG A 182 -18.40 -6.04 4.63
CA ARG A 182 -17.67 -5.28 3.60
C ARG A 182 -17.93 -3.78 3.73
N ILE A 183 -19.13 -3.43 4.19
CA ILE A 183 -19.50 -2.07 4.56
C ILE A 183 -19.90 -2.11 6.04
N GLU A 184 -19.46 -1.13 6.81
CA GLU A 184 -19.83 -0.94 8.22
C GLU A 184 -20.46 0.44 8.41
N ILE A 185 -21.39 0.56 9.36
CA ILE A 185 -22.09 1.80 9.67
C ILE A 185 -21.79 2.20 11.11
N SER A 186 -21.44 3.48 11.30
CA SER A 186 -21.26 4.03 12.64
C SER A 186 -22.59 4.07 13.43
N ALA A 187 -22.51 4.24 14.74
CA ALA A 187 -23.68 4.32 15.61
C ALA A 187 -24.43 5.67 15.54
N LEU A 188 -23.85 6.69 14.90
CA LEU A 188 -24.39 8.05 14.94
C LEU A 188 -25.34 8.30 13.77
N PHE A 189 -26.46 8.99 14.05
CA PHE A 189 -27.35 9.45 12.97
C PHE A 189 -26.67 10.49 12.08
N GLY A 190 -26.03 11.48 12.71
CA GLY A 190 -25.22 12.53 12.13
C GLY A 190 -24.10 12.92 13.10
N ASN A 191 -23.11 13.68 12.62
CA ASN A 191 -22.13 14.31 13.51
C ASN A 191 -22.78 15.55 14.09
N GLU A 192 -22.96 15.52 15.40
CA GLU A 192 -23.51 16.64 16.14
C GLU A 192 -22.39 17.51 16.73
N VAL A 193 -22.59 18.82 16.74
CA VAL A 193 -21.71 19.74 17.45
C VAL A 193 -22.11 19.71 18.92
N SER A 194 -21.54 18.78 19.68
CA SER A 194 -21.96 18.47 21.06
C SER A 194 -22.01 19.68 22.02
N GLY A 195 -21.23 20.74 21.75
CA GLY A 195 -21.29 22.00 22.52
C GLY A 195 -22.54 22.87 22.26
N LEU A 196 -23.31 22.57 21.22
CA LEU A 196 -24.57 23.23 20.87
C LEU A 196 -25.81 22.37 21.17
N CYS A 197 -25.63 21.08 21.44
CA CYS A 197 -26.70 20.14 21.71
C CYS A 197 -27.11 20.17 23.19
N GLY A 198 -28.42 20.06 23.44
CA GLY A 198 -28.96 19.71 24.76
C GLY A 198 -28.65 18.27 25.15
N HIS A 199 -28.83 17.93 26.43
CA HIS A 199 -28.54 16.59 26.93
C HIS A 199 -29.33 15.48 26.23
N GLU A 200 -30.61 15.73 25.93
CA GLU A 200 -31.47 14.76 25.24
C GLU A 200 -31.19 14.65 23.73
N GLU A 201 -30.52 15.64 23.12
CA GLU A 201 -30.19 15.60 21.70
C GLU A 201 -28.95 14.71 21.40
N ILE A 202 -28.20 14.34 22.45
CA ILE A 202 -27.00 13.49 22.35
C ILE A 202 -27.34 12.00 22.59
N ILE A 203 -28.52 11.69 23.14
CA ILE A 203 -28.99 10.33 23.46
C ILE A 203 -29.77 9.75 22.28
#